data_AF-A0A929ULP6-F1
#
_entry.id   AF-A0A929ULP6-F1
#
_cell.length_a   1.000
_cell.length_b   1.000
_cell.length_c   1.000
_cell.angle_alpha   90.00
_cell.angle_beta   90.00
_cell.angle_gamma   90.00
#
_symmetry.space_group_name_H-M   'P 1'
#
loop_
_entity.id
_entity.type
_entity.pdbx_description
1 polymer ?
#
loop_
_entity_poly.entity_id
_entity_poly.type
_entity_poly.pdbx_seq_one_letter_code
_entity_poly.pdbx_strand_id
1 'polypeptide(L)'
;MNNYIMEYSASFMKGMKALSDLTIYGSGISGQTDPDLGSVLHELPSLAKLTYIGTPFNRYGDYGLAYAGTGAKEIIVKPPLGDSTSVNNPLVPVSLKKMKDDHTVESLTLNKATIINVDNESQNFSENAGSFLPHFKSLKKLVLSGDKLENLDCIKGLKNLEELDISDNYVSDLTPLLDLPHLKKVNIAGNPIANREVLPSTIEVLP
;
A
#
# COMPACT_ATOMS: atom_id res chain seq x y z
N MET A 1 13.59 24.34 -28.15
CA MET A 1 12.29 24.62 -27.52
C MET A 1 12.27 23.87 -26.20
N ASN A 2 12.44 24.58 -25.09
CA ASN A 2 12.36 23.99 -23.75
C ASN A 2 10.88 23.76 -23.42
N ASN A 3 10.42 22.52 -23.54
CA ASN A 3 9.15 22.13 -22.97
C ASN A 3 9.32 22.11 -21.44
N TYR A 4 8.94 23.21 -20.79
CA TYR A 4 8.73 23.24 -19.35
C TYR A 4 7.67 22.18 -19.02
N ILE A 5 8.12 21.05 -18.51
CA ILE A 5 7.26 20.10 -17.80
C ILE A 5 6.81 20.87 -16.56
N MET A 6 5.50 21.19 -16.49
CA MET A 6 4.92 21.81 -15.30
C MET A 6 4.97 20.76 -14.19
N GLU A 7 5.93 20.87 -13.29
CA GLU A 7 5.96 20.14 -12.04
C GLU A 7 4.79 20.64 -11.18
N TYR A 8 3.90 19.74 -10.77
CA TYR A 8 2.81 20.08 -9.87
C TYR A 8 3.33 20.00 -8.44
N SER A 9 3.48 21.16 -7.78
CA SER A 9 3.85 21.25 -6.37
C SER A 9 2.62 21.02 -5.47
N ALA A 10 2.81 20.28 -4.38
CA ALA A 10 1.84 20.10 -3.32
C ALA A 10 1.72 21.30 -2.36
N SER A 11 2.55 22.34 -2.52
CA SER A 11 2.67 23.47 -1.60
C SER A 11 1.36 24.22 -1.32
N PHE A 12 0.38 24.18 -2.24
CA PHE A 12 -0.93 24.78 -2.02
C PHE A 12 -1.70 24.17 -0.83
N MET A 13 -1.32 22.96 -0.37
CA MET A 13 -1.91 22.33 0.82
C MET A 13 -1.29 22.80 2.14
N LYS A 14 -0.16 23.52 2.10
CA LYS A 14 0.51 23.98 3.33
C LYS A 14 -0.41 24.87 4.17
N GLY A 15 -0.44 24.60 5.47
CA GLY A 15 -1.28 25.34 6.43
C GLY A 15 -2.75 24.90 6.46
N MET A 16 -3.16 23.89 5.70
CA MET A 16 -4.50 23.30 5.78
C MET A 16 -4.67 22.51 7.08
N LYS A 17 -5.01 23.19 8.17
CA LYS A 17 -5.14 22.59 9.51
C LYS A 17 -6.32 21.62 9.67
N ALA A 18 -7.33 21.70 8.80
CA ALA A 18 -8.55 20.90 8.89
C ALA A 18 -8.65 19.79 7.83
N LEU A 19 -7.67 19.69 6.91
CA LEU A 19 -7.67 18.65 5.90
C LEU A 19 -7.41 17.29 6.57
N SER A 20 -8.41 16.42 6.50
CA SER A 20 -8.42 15.10 7.16
C SER A 20 -8.41 13.95 6.17
N ASP A 21 -9.12 14.11 5.05
CA ASP A 21 -9.21 13.12 3.99
C ASP A 21 -8.68 13.73 2.69
N LEU A 22 -7.70 13.08 2.08
CA LEU A 22 -7.12 13.51 0.82
C LEU A 22 -7.12 12.34 -0.18
N THR A 23 -7.71 12.58 -1.35
CA THR A 23 -7.67 11.66 -2.49
C THR A 23 -6.84 12.26 -3.62
N ILE A 24 -5.88 11.49 -4.12
CA ILE A 24 -4.98 11.85 -5.21
C ILE A 24 -5.23 10.88 -6.36
N TYR A 25 -5.59 11.43 -7.52
CA TYR A 25 -5.93 10.67 -8.72
C TYR A 25 -4.82 10.81 -9.76
N GLY A 26 -4.38 9.69 -10.33
CA GLY A 26 -3.40 9.64 -11.42
C GLY A 26 -3.88 8.78 -12.58
N SER A 27 -3.62 9.23 -13.81
CA SER A 27 -4.14 8.62 -15.05
C SER A 27 -3.03 8.26 -16.06
N GLY A 28 -1.89 7.74 -15.60
CA GLY A 28 -0.86 7.17 -16.47
C GLY A 28 0.03 8.18 -17.21
N ILE A 29 -0.25 9.48 -17.13
CA ILE A 29 0.66 10.52 -17.63
C ILE A 29 1.48 11.04 -16.44
N SER A 30 2.66 10.45 -16.26
CA SER A 30 3.66 10.86 -15.26
C SER A 30 4.29 12.20 -15.66
N GLY A 31 3.52 13.29 -15.60
CA GLY A 31 4.09 14.60 -15.33
C GLY A 31 4.59 14.56 -13.88
N GLN A 32 5.85 14.91 -13.65
CA GLN A 32 6.49 14.84 -12.33
C GLN A 32 5.62 15.57 -11.30
N THR A 33 4.89 14.84 -10.45
CA THR A 33 4.57 15.36 -9.12
C THR A 33 5.92 15.52 -8.44
N ASP A 34 6.24 16.76 -8.07
CA ASP A 34 7.45 17.07 -7.31
C ASP A 34 7.50 16.12 -6.09
N PRO A 35 8.69 15.57 -5.73
CA PRO A 35 8.88 14.85 -4.47
C PRO A 35 8.42 15.63 -3.22
N ASP A 36 8.07 16.92 -3.34
CA ASP A 36 7.52 17.74 -2.27
C ASP A 36 6.25 17.17 -1.61
N LEU A 37 5.42 16.37 -2.28
CA LEU A 37 4.16 15.87 -1.72
C LEU A 37 4.35 15.23 -0.35
N GLY A 38 5.30 14.29 -0.22
CA GLY A 38 5.54 13.60 1.06
C GLY A 38 5.86 14.59 2.18
N SER A 39 6.70 15.59 1.90
CA SER A 39 7.04 16.63 2.88
C SER A 39 5.82 17.48 3.28
N VAL A 40 4.95 17.81 2.32
CA VAL A 40 3.73 18.58 2.61
C VAL A 40 2.75 17.77 3.44
N LEU A 41 2.58 16.47 3.15
CA LEU A 41 1.69 15.59 3.91
C LEU A 41 2.11 15.50 5.39
N HIS A 42 3.41 15.49 5.69
CA HIS A 42 3.94 15.49 7.06
C HIS A 42 3.63 16.79 7.81
N GLU A 43 3.32 17.89 7.12
CA GLU A 43 2.94 19.17 7.71
C GLU A 43 1.42 19.27 8.01
N LEU A 44 0.60 18.28 7.62
CA LEU A 44 -0.86 18.32 7.77
C LEU A 44 -1.31 17.72 9.11
N PRO A 45 -1.67 18.54 10.12
CA PRO A 45 -1.84 18.05 11.50
C PRO A 45 -3.11 17.22 11.73
N SER A 46 -4.08 17.27 10.82
CA SER A 46 -5.37 16.57 10.95
C SER A 46 -5.54 15.44 9.95
N LEU A 47 -4.51 15.15 9.14
CA LEU A 47 -4.60 14.14 8.09
C LEU A 47 -4.83 12.76 8.71
N ALA A 48 -5.96 12.16 8.40
CA ALA A 48 -6.39 10.87 8.92
C ALA A 48 -6.42 9.81 7.82
N LYS A 49 -6.72 10.19 6.57
CA LYS A 49 -6.90 9.28 5.45
C LYS A 49 -6.23 9.78 4.18
N LEU A 50 -5.48 8.90 3.54
CA LEU A 50 -4.91 9.09 2.21
C LEU A 50 -5.46 8.05 1.25
N THR A 51 -5.88 8.49 0.06
CA THR A 51 -6.31 7.60 -1.02
C THR A 51 -5.57 7.95 -2.30
N TYR A 52 -4.86 6.98 -2.86
CA TYR A 52 -4.18 7.04 -4.14
C TYR A 52 -4.97 6.20 -5.15
N ILE A 53 -5.44 6.84 -6.22
CA ILE A 53 -6.20 6.19 -7.28
C ILE A 53 -5.39 6.20 -8.56
N GLY A 54 -5.23 5.04 -9.17
CA GLY A 54 -4.47 4.87 -10.39
C GLY A 54 -2.98 5.13 -10.19
N THR A 55 -2.33 5.80 -11.13
CA THR A 55 -0.86 6.01 -11.15
C THR A 55 -0.50 7.47 -10.89
N PRO A 56 -0.61 7.98 -9.64
CA PRO A 56 -0.36 9.38 -9.33
C PRO A 56 1.12 9.74 -9.34
N PHE A 57 2.02 8.76 -9.28
CA PHE A 57 3.46 8.96 -9.16
C PHE A 57 4.21 8.44 -10.37
N ASN A 58 5.33 9.10 -10.67
CA ASN A 58 6.31 8.59 -11.62
C ASN A 58 6.99 7.34 -11.05
N ARG A 59 7.14 6.28 -11.86
CA ARG A 59 7.76 5.01 -11.45
C ARG A 59 9.23 5.10 -11.05
N TYR A 60 9.92 6.18 -11.41
CA TYR A 60 11.37 6.37 -11.17
C TYR A 60 11.69 7.19 -9.91
N GLY A 61 10.69 7.79 -9.26
CA GLY A 61 10.92 8.63 -8.07
C GLY A 61 10.77 7.84 -6.77
N ASP A 62 11.42 8.32 -5.70
CA ASP A 62 11.22 7.80 -4.36
C ASP A 62 10.10 8.57 -3.65
N TYR A 63 8.96 7.91 -3.45
CA TYR A 63 7.78 8.50 -2.81
C TYR A 63 7.50 7.89 -1.43
N GLY A 64 8.51 7.29 -0.78
CA GLY A 64 8.33 6.67 0.55
C GLY A 64 7.69 7.60 1.58
N LEU A 65 8.02 8.89 1.57
CA LEU A 65 7.43 9.90 2.47
C LEU A 65 5.95 10.18 2.21
N ALA A 66 5.41 9.85 1.03
CA ALA A 66 3.98 9.96 0.75
C ALA A 66 3.20 8.79 1.37
N TYR A 67 3.83 7.64 1.58
CA TYR A 67 3.19 6.44 2.13
C TYR A 67 3.44 6.24 3.62
N ALA A 68 4.48 6.85 4.19
CA ALA A 68 4.89 6.63 5.57
C ALA A 68 5.21 7.95 6.28
N GLY A 69 4.87 8.02 7.57
CA GLY A 69 5.13 9.12 8.48
C GLY A 69 4.21 10.33 8.30
N THR A 70 3.14 10.21 7.50
CA THR A 70 2.25 11.33 7.17
C THR A 70 1.29 11.71 8.30
N GLY A 71 1.19 10.89 9.35
CA GLY A 71 0.20 11.03 10.42
C GLY A 71 -1.15 10.38 10.10
N ALA A 72 -1.37 9.96 8.86
CA ALA A 72 -2.59 9.27 8.46
C ALA A 72 -2.73 7.92 9.17
N LYS A 73 -3.96 7.57 9.53
CA LYS A 73 -4.32 6.25 10.10
C LYS A 73 -4.71 5.25 9.03
N GLU A 74 -5.21 5.73 7.89
CA GLU A 74 -5.68 4.90 6.78
C GLU A 74 -5.02 5.32 5.47
N ILE A 75 -4.45 4.35 4.76
CA ILE A 75 -3.93 4.53 3.41
C ILE A 75 -4.60 3.54 2.47
N ILE A 76 -5.10 4.04 1.34
CA ILE A 76 -5.72 3.23 0.30
C ILE A 76 -5.02 3.48 -1.02
N VAL A 77 -4.57 2.43 -1.68
CA VAL A 77 -3.97 2.44 -3.01
C VAL A 77 -4.78 1.49 -3.89
N LYS A 78 -5.49 2.04 -4.90
CA LYS A 78 -6.43 1.26 -5.70
C LYS A 78 -6.51 1.72 -7.16
N PRO A 79 -6.94 0.86 -8.09
CA PRO A 79 -7.22 1.27 -9.47
C PRO A 79 -8.41 2.24 -9.54
N PRO A 80 -8.54 2.99 -10.65
CA PRO A 80 -9.74 3.77 -10.94
C PRO A 80 -11.00 2.90 -11.02
N LEU A 81 -12.14 3.46 -10.62
CA LEU A 81 -13.43 2.78 -10.75
C LEU A 81 -13.76 2.53 -12.23
N GLY A 82 -14.24 1.33 -12.54
CA GLY A 82 -14.63 0.96 -13.91
C GLY A 82 -13.47 0.65 -14.85
N ASP A 83 -12.22 0.76 -14.39
CA ASP A 83 -11.07 0.31 -15.17
C ASP A 83 -10.82 -1.18 -14.99
N SER A 84 -11.14 -1.95 -16.02
CA SER A 84 -10.84 -3.39 -16.08
C SER A 84 -9.45 -3.67 -16.67
N THR A 85 -8.75 -2.66 -17.18
CA THR A 85 -7.42 -2.80 -17.77
C THR A 85 -6.35 -2.69 -16.69
N SER A 86 -5.21 -3.34 -16.90
CA SER A 86 -4.06 -3.22 -16.00
C SER A 86 -3.26 -1.93 -16.20
N VAL A 87 -3.65 -1.06 -17.13
CA VAL A 87 -2.85 0.10 -17.55
C VAL A 87 -2.81 1.17 -16.46
N ASN A 88 -3.90 1.35 -15.71
CA ASN A 88 -3.95 2.28 -14.58
C ASN A 88 -3.92 1.55 -13.23
N ASN A 89 -3.39 0.34 -13.17
CA ASN A 89 -3.10 -0.28 -11.88
C ASN A 89 -2.10 0.60 -11.10
N PRO A 90 -2.30 0.80 -9.80
CA PRO A 90 -1.49 1.73 -9.05
C PRO A 90 -0.04 1.28 -8.91
N LEU A 91 0.87 2.25 -8.96
CA LEU A 91 2.29 2.05 -8.72
C LEU A 91 2.65 2.68 -7.36
N VAL A 92 3.43 1.95 -6.56
CA VAL A 92 3.98 2.38 -5.28
C VAL A 92 5.51 2.43 -5.40
N PRO A 93 6.07 3.47 -6.04
CA PRO A 93 7.51 3.62 -6.21
C PRO A 93 8.17 4.18 -4.95
N VAL A 94 9.06 3.37 -4.35
CA VAL A 94 9.70 3.66 -3.06
C VAL A 94 11.13 3.14 -3.03
N SER A 95 12.04 3.86 -2.35
CA SER A 95 13.36 3.33 -1.99
C SER A 95 13.23 2.49 -0.73
N LEU A 96 13.26 1.16 -0.88
CA LEU A 96 13.09 0.24 0.26
C LEU A 96 14.25 0.34 1.25
N LYS A 97 15.44 0.78 0.82
CA LYS A 97 16.59 1.05 1.71
C LYS A 97 16.44 2.32 2.55
N LYS A 98 15.58 3.25 2.15
CA LYS A 98 15.38 4.55 2.83
C LYS A 98 14.07 4.66 3.59
N MET A 99 13.24 3.61 3.54
CA MET A 99 11.98 3.55 4.27
C MET A 99 12.23 3.80 5.77
N LYS A 100 11.39 4.65 6.34
CA LYS A 100 11.36 4.93 7.77
C LYS A 100 10.17 4.21 8.37
N ASP A 101 10.31 3.86 9.64
CA ASP A 101 9.21 3.27 10.40
C ASP A 101 8.06 4.26 10.56
N ASP A 102 6.85 3.77 10.28
CA ASP A 102 5.58 4.45 10.50
C ASP A 102 4.90 3.84 11.72
N HIS A 103 4.43 4.70 12.63
CA HIS A 103 3.74 4.29 13.86
C HIS A 103 2.28 4.75 13.91
N THR A 104 1.75 5.28 12.81
CA THR A 104 0.44 5.93 12.74
C THR A 104 -0.58 5.17 11.90
N VAL A 105 -0.15 4.54 10.81
CA VAL A 105 -1.03 3.80 9.91
C VAL A 105 -1.50 2.52 10.61
N GLU A 106 -2.81 2.44 10.81
CA GLU A 106 -3.50 1.28 11.39
C GLU A 106 -4.16 0.42 10.30
N SER A 107 -4.48 1.00 9.13
CA SER A 107 -5.11 0.33 7.99
C SER A 107 -4.41 0.68 6.68
N LEU A 108 -3.91 -0.33 5.97
CA LEU A 108 -3.28 -0.20 4.66
C LEU A 108 -4.00 -1.08 3.64
N THR A 109 -4.42 -0.46 2.53
CA THR A 109 -4.97 -1.17 1.38
C THR A 109 -4.07 -0.99 0.18
N LEU A 110 -3.60 -2.11 -0.36
CA LEU A 110 -3.01 -2.25 -1.67
C LEU A 110 -3.97 -3.12 -2.48
N ASN A 111 -4.46 -2.59 -3.60
CA ASN A 111 -5.35 -3.32 -4.50
C ASN A 111 -4.85 -3.21 -5.92
N LYS A 112 -4.50 -4.36 -6.50
CA LYS A 112 -3.87 -4.47 -7.82
C LYS A 112 -2.64 -3.55 -7.95
N ALA A 113 -1.94 -3.32 -6.85
CA ALA A 113 -0.82 -2.42 -6.76
C ALA A 113 0.49 -3.11 -7.14
N THR A 114 1.42 -2.32 -7.66
CA THR A 114 2.80 -2.77 -7.88
C THR A 114 3.72 -1.91 -7.03
N ILE A 115 4.34 -2.51 -6.02
CA ILE A 115 5.43 -1.85 -5.29
C ILE A 115 6.66 -1.90 -6.20
N ILE A 116 7.20 -0.74 -6.54
CA ILE A 116 8.43 -0.61 -7.34
C ILE A 116 9.56 -0.24 -6.39
N ASN A 117 10.52 -1.14 -6.26
CA ASN A 117 11.75 -0.84 -5.54
C ASN A 117 12.64 0.02 -6.45
N VAL A 118 12.73 1.32 -6.20
CA VAL A 118 13.55 2.21 -7.05
C VAL A 118 15.05 2.05 -6.81
N ASP A 119 15.47 1.27 -5.80
CA ASP A 119 16.88 1.00 -5.55
C ASP A 119 17.48 -0.01 -6.55
N ASN A 120 16.64 -0.88 -7.14
CA ASN A 120 17.06 -1.93 -8.07
C ASN A 120 16.06 -2.22 -9.20
N GLU A 121 15.01 -1.40 -9.33
CA GLU A 121 13.90 -1.52 -10.30
C GLU A 121 13.06 -2.80 -10.19
N SER A 122 13.19 -3.58 -9.10
CA SER A 122 12.36 -4.76 -8.88
C SER A 122 10.87 -4.40 -8.78
N GLN A 123 10.03 -5.23 -9.40
CA GLN A 123 8.58 -5.15 -9.33
C GLN A 123 7.97 -6.46 -8.80
N ASN A 124 8.80 -7.34 -8.22
CA ASN A 124 8.29 -8.53 -7.56
C ASN A 124 7.52 -8.08 -6.31
N PHE A 125 6.19 -8.22 -6.35
CA PHE A 125 5.34 -7.73 -5.28
C PHE A 125 5.66 -8.42 -3.96
N SER A 126 5.76 -9.75 -3.93
CA SER A 126 6.03 -10.51 -2.71
C SER A 126 7.35 -10.10 -2.04
N GLU A 127 8.42 -9.95 -2.83
CA GLU A 127 9.74 -9.51 -2.34
C GLU A 127 9.67 -8.08 -1.79
N ASN A 128 9.12 -7.15 -2.59
CA ASN A 128 9.07 -5.74 -2.23
C ASN A 128 8.15 -5.49 -1.04
N ALA A 129 6.99 -6.16 -0.99
CA ALA A 129 6.06 -6.11 0.14
C ALA A 129 6.73 -6.61 1.42
N GLY A 130 7.54 -7.68 1.36
CA GLY A 130 8.28 -8.19 2.51
C GLY A 130 9.30 -7.22 3.10
N SER A 131 9.77 -6.26 2.30
CA SER A 131 10.64 -5.17 2.79
C SER A 131 9.86 -3.90 3.14
N PHE A 132 8.72 -3.67 2.49
CA PHE A 132 7.89 -2.47 2.67
C PHE A 132 7.00 -2.54 3.92
N LEU A 133 6.22 -3.63 4.06
CA LEU A 133 5.22 -3.79 5.12
C LEU A 133 5.78 -3.75 6.55
N PRO A 134 6.98 -4.29 6.85
CA PRO A 134 7.53 -4.24 8.20
C PRO A 134 7.73 -2.83 8.77
N HIS A 135 7.73 -1.79 7.94
CA HIS A 135 7.84 -0.40 8.41
C HIS A 135 6.57 0.12 9.09
N PHE A 136 5.39 -0.46 8.85
CA PHE A 136 4.12 -0.03 9.44
C PHE A 136 3.86 -0.73 10.77
N LYS A 137 4.38 -0.16 11.87
CA LYS A 137 4.43 -0.83 13.18
C LYS A 137 3.07 -0.93 13.87
N SER A 138 2.14 -0.05 13.55
CA SER A 138 0.81 0.02 14.14
C SER A 138 -0.26 -0.68 13.29
N LEU A 139 0.15 -1.40 12.23
CA LEU A 139 -0.76 -1.99 11.26
C LEU A 139 -1.62 -3.09 11.88
N LYS A 140 -2.94 -2.90 11.84
CA LYS A 140 -3.96 -3.86 12.32
C LYS A 140 -4.78 -4.42 11.18
N LYS A 141 -4.97 -3.65 10.11
CA LYS A 141 -5.72 -4.07 8.93
C LYS A 141 -4.87 -3.96 7.68
N LEU A 142 -4.80 -5.04 6.92
CA LEU A 142 -4.05 -5.11 5.67
C LEU A 142 -4.91 -5.73 4.58
N VAL A 143 -5.01 -5.04 3.45
CA VAL A 143 -5.63 -5.56 2.23
C VAL A 143 -4.56 -5.62 1.16
N LEU A 144 -4.34 -6.80 0.58
CA LEU A 144 -3.41 -7.10 -0.51
C LEU A 144 -4.15 -7.79 -1.66
N SER A 145 -5.24 -7.20 -2.13
CA SER A 145 -6.17 -7.87 -3.06
C SER A 145 -5.73 -7.69 -4.52
N GLY A 146 -5.62 -8.78 -5.28
CA GLY A 146 -5.25 -8.70 -6.70
C GLY A 146 -3.78 -8.34 -6.96
N ASP A 147 -2.90 -8.52 -5.97
CA ASP A 147 -1.51 -8.09 -5.99
C ASP A 147 -0.53 -9.17 -6.50
N LYS A 148 -1.06 -10.30 -6.99
CA LYS A 148 -0.32 -11.45 -7.54
C LYS A 148 0.59 -12.13 -6.50
N LEU A 149 0.15 -12.19 -5.25
CA LEU A 149 0.84 -12.95 -4.20
C LEU A 149 0.80 -14.45 -4.50
N GLU A 150 1.95 -15.11 -4.42
CA GLU A 150 2.08 -16.57 -4.51
C GLU A 150 2.28 -17.21 -3.13
N ASN A 151 2.79 -16.44 -2.18
CA ASN A 151 3.02 -16.85 -0.80
C ASN A 151 2.75 -15.68 0.16
N LEU A 152 2.81 -15.97 1.46
CA LEU A 152 2.52 -15.02 2.53
C LEU A 152 3.77 -14.65 3.35
N ASP A 153 4.97 -14.77 2.77
CA ASP A 153 6.20 -14.39 3.49
C ASP A 153 6.24 -12.89 3.79
N CYS A 154 5.60 -12.07 2.96
CA CYS A 154 5.59 -10.62 3.09
C CYS A 154 4.89 -10.09 4.35
N ILE A 155 4.00 -10.88 4.95
CA ILE A 155 3.28 -10.51 6.19
C ILE A 155 3.96 -11.05 7.46
N LYS A 156 5.08 -11.76 7.31
CA LYS A 156 5.82 -12.32 8.44
C LYS A 156 6.27 -11.20 9.37
N GLY A 157 5.94 -11.32 10.66
CA GLY A 157 6.35 -10.34 11.67
C GLY A 157 5.37 -9.17 11.86
N LEU A 158 4.25 -9.10 11.12
CA LEU A 158 3.18 -8.12 11.37
C LEU A 158 2.35 -8.51 12.60
N LYS A 159 2.98 -8.50 13.79
CA LYS A 159 2.42 -9.08 15.02
C LYS A 159 1.12 -8.43 15.51
N ASN A 160 0.86 -7.19 15.11
CA ASN A 160 -0.34 -6.44 15.46
C ASN A 160 -1.51 -6.66 14.48
N LEU A 161 -1.32 -7.45 13.42
CA LEU A 161 -2.34 -7.62 12.39
C LEU A 161 -3.54 -8.40 12.93
N GLU A 162 -4.74 -7.82 12.77
CA GLU A 162 -6.03 -8.36 13.22
C GLU A 162 -6.92 -8.77 12.04
N GLU A 163 -6.88 -8.01 10.94
CA GLU A 163 -7.64 -8.25 9.73
C GLU A 163 -6.71 -8.32 8.51
N LEU A 164 -6.82 -9.39 7.74
CA LEU A 164 -6.08 -9.59 6.50
C LEU A 164 -7.04 -9.90 5.34
N ASP A 165 -6.86 -9.23 4.21
CA ASP A 165 -7.49 -9.59 2.96
C ASP A 165 -6.42 -9.89 1.92
N ILE A 166 -6.40 -11.14 1.42
CA ILE A 166 -5.51 -11.59 0.36
C ILE A 166 -6.31 -12.05 -0.86
N SER A 167 -7.52 -11.53 -1.08
CA SER A 167 -8.38 -12.00 -2.15
C SER A 167 -7.74 -11.85 -3.54
N ASP A 168 -8.16 -12.70 -4.47
CA ASP A 168 -7.78 -12.61 -5.89
C ASP A 168 -6.26 -12.68 -6.12
N ASN A 169 -5.59 -13.55 -5.38
CA ASN A 169 -4.17 -13.86 -5.52
C ASN A 169 -3.96 -15.33 -5.94
N TYR A 170 -2.73 -15.81 -5.85
CA TYR A 170 -2.32 -17.17 -6.20
C TYR A 170 -1.79 -17.94 -4.99
N VAL A 171 -2.23 -17.56 -3.78
CA VAL A 171 -1.79 -18.20 -2.53
C VAL A 171 -2.40 -19.60 -2.45
N SER A 172 -1.59 -20.59 -2.08
CA SER A 172 -2.06 -21.97 -1.88
C SER A 172 -1.83 -22.49 -0.46
N ASP A 173 -0.91 -21.88 0.29
CA ASP A 173 -0.52 -22.27 1.64
C ASP A 173 -0.83 -21.17 2.66
N LEU A 174 -1.67 -21.49 3.65
CA LEU A 174 -2.06 -20.60 4.74
C LEU A 174 -1.24 -20.79 6.03
N THR A 175 -0.28 -21.71 6.06
CA THR A 175 0.58 -21.97 7.23
C THR A 175 1.22 -20.69 7.81
N PRO A 176 1.68 -19.70 7.00
CA PRO A 176 2.26 -18.47 7.55
C PRO A 176 1.30 -17.63 8.42
N LEU A 177 -0.02 -17.81 8.28
CA LEU A 177 -1.00 -17.09 9.12
C LEU A 177 -0.95 -17.52 10.60
N LEU A 178 -0.41 -18.70 10.88
CA LEU A 178 -0.25 -19.21 12.26
C LEU A 178 0.76 -18.38 13.07
N ASP A 179 1.64 -17.62 12.41
CA ASP A 179 2.63 -16.76 13.05
C ASP A 179 2.06 -15.38 13.47
N LEU A 180 0.78 -15.12 13.22
CA LEU A 180 0.09 -13.85 13.51
C LEU A 180 -0.81 -14.00 14.75
N PRO A 181 -0.31 -13.65 15.95
CA PRO A 181 -0.98 -14.00 17.21
C PRO A 181 -2.29 -13.23 17.48
N HIS A 182 -2.54 -12.16 16.72
CA HIS A 182 -3.70 -11.30 16.88
C HIS A 182 -4.67 -11.36 15.70
N LEU A 183 -4.40 -12.20 14.70
CA LEU A 183 -5.24 -12.32 13.52
C LEU A 183 -6.60 -12.91 13.92
N LYS A 184 -7.67 -12.19 13.57
CA LYS A 184 -9.06 -12.55 13.87
C LYS A 184 -9.85 -12.83 12.62
N LYS A 185 -9.47 -12.22 11.50
CA LYS A 185 -10.25 -12.29 10.26
C LYS A 185 -9.34 -12.36 9.05
N VAL A 186 -9.65 -13.27 8.14
CA VAL A 186 -8.96 -13.40 6.86
C VAL A 186 -9.95 -13.56 5.71
N ASN A 187 -9.74 -12.82 4.63
CA ASN A 187 -10.41 -13.05 3.35
C ASN A 187 -9.45 -13.75 2.39
N ILE A 188 -9.87 -14.92 1.89
CA ILE A 188 -9.07 -15.79 1.01
C ILE A 188 -9.74 -16.01 -0.36
N ALA A 189 -10.82 -15.29 -0.66
CA ALA A 189 -11.58 -15.45 -1.90
C ALA A 189 -10.66 -15.41 -3.13
N GLY A 190 -10.96 -16.20 -4.16
CA GLY A 190 -10.21 -16.16 -5.42
C GLY A 190 -8.77 -16.67 -5.35
N ASN A 191 -8.40 -17.47 -4.33
CA ASN A 191 -7.09 -18.13 -4.22
C ASN A 191 -7.19 -19.66 -4.35
N PRO A 192 -6.15 -20.34 -4.89
CA PRO A 192 -6.08 -21.80 -4.97
C PRO A 192 -5.65 -22.45 -3.64
N ILE A 193 -6.35 -22.15 -2.54
CA ILE A 193 -6.00 -22.62 -1.19
C ILE A 193 -6.12 -24.14 -1.08
N ALA A 194 -5.02 -24.79 -0.68
CA ALA A 194 -4.94 -26.24 -0.54
C ALA A 194 -5.12 -26.73 0.89
N ASN A 195 -4.89 -25.88 1.89
CA ASN A 195 -4.79 -26.28 3.30
C ASN A 195 -5.57 -25.36 4.25
N ARG A 196 -6.82 -25.01 3.90
CA ARG A 196 -7.66 -24.12 4.72
C ARG A 196 -7.84 -24.62 6.16
N GLU A 197 -7.82 -25.93 6.36
CA GLU A 197 -7.98 -26.61 7.65
C GLU A 197 -6.86 -26.35 8.66
N VAL A 198 -5.71 -25.79 8.25
CA VAL A 198 -4.64 -25.41 9.19
C VAL A 198 -5.05 -24.26 10.10
N LEU A 199 -6.01 -23.44 9.67
CA LEU A 199 -6.44 -22.27 10.44
C LEU A 199 -7.30 -22.68 11.65
N PRO A 200 -7.02 -22.13 12.85
CA PRO A 200 -7.84 -22.38 14.03
C PRO A 200 -9.24 -21.77 13.86
N SER A 201 -10.23 -22.35 14.53
CA SER A 201 -11.61 -21.85 14.53
C SER A 201 -11.81 -20.45 15.12
N THR A 202 -10.77 -19.89 15.75
CA THR A 202 -10.75 -18.52 16.28
C THR A 202 -10.60 -17.46 15.18
N ILE A 203 -10.19 -17.85 13.97
CA ILE A 203 -10.06 -16.96 12.82
C ILE A 203 -11.32 -17.06 11.98
N GLU A 204 -12.02 -15.95 11.80
CA GLU A 204 -13.11 -15.82 10.84
C GLU A 204 -12.54 -15.84 9.42
N VAL A 205 -12.93 -16.83 8.63
CA VAL A 205 -12.49 -16.94 7.23
C VAL A 205 -13.64 -16.57 6.30
N LEU A 206 -13.49 -15.44 5.61
CA LEU A 206 -14.45 -14.97 4.63
C LEU A 206 -14.41 -15.82 3.34
N PRO A 207 -15.57 -16.03 2.70
CA PRO A 207 -15.71 -16.80 1.46
C PRO A 207 -15.17 -16.05 0.24
#